data_AF-A0A4Q0Z3S7-F1
#
_entry.id   AF-A0A4Q0Z3S7-F1
#
_cell.length_a   1.000
_cell.length_b   1.000
_cell.length_c   1.000
_cell.angle_alpha   90.00
_cell.angle_beta   90.00
_cell.angle_gamma   90.00
#
_symmetry.space_group_name_H-M   'P 1'
#
loop_
_entity.id
_entity.type
_entity.pdbx_description
1 polymer ?
#
loop_
_entity_poly.entity_id
_entity_poly.type
_entity_poly.pdbx_seq_one_letter_code
_entity_poly.pdbx_strand_id
1 'polypeptide(L)' 'MENKVTFHINNMAYTITVDDKLKDEITRYLSTDKNLDTKELLAAYIRVSQQYVRLKDDVEAVTEKLPNL' A
#
# COMPACT_ATOMS: atom_id res chain seq x y z
N MET A 1 -13.24 -10.61 -2.45
CA MET A 1 -14.07 -10.58 -1.24
C MET A 1 -13.66 -9.37 -0.40
N GLU A 2 -14.57 -8.79 0.37
CA GLU A 2 -14.22 -7.74 1.32
C GLU A 2 -13.72 -8.36 2.64
N ASN A 3 -12.63 -7.82 3.16
CA ASN A 3 -12.00 -8.21 4.41
C ASN A 3 -11.96 -7.05 5.38
N LYS A 4 -12.16 -7.35 6.66
CA LYS A 4 -11.85 -6.43 7.75
C LYS A 4 -10.42 -6.68 8.23
N VAL A 5 -9.61 -5.63 8.26
CA VAL A 5 -8.23 -5.69 8.74
C VAL A 5 -8.09 -4.68 9.87
N THR A 6 -7.50 -5.12 10.98
CA THR A 6 -7.27 -4.29 12.17
C THR A 6 -5.79 -4.03 12.34
N PHE A 7 -5.40 -2.77 12.41
CA PHE A 7 -4.05 -2.31 12.71
C PHE A 7 -4.02 -1.69 14.11
N HIS A 8 -2.97 -1.97 14.86
CA HIS A 8 -2.71 -1.32 16.15
C HIS A 8 -1.63 -0.26 15.93
N ILE A 9 -1.98 1.01 16.05
CA ILE A 9 -1.06 2.14 15.84
C ILE A 9 -1.11 3.03 17.07
N ASN A 10 0.02 3.24 17.73
CA ASN A 10 0.14 3.99 18.99
C ASN A 10 -0.88 3.56 20.06
N ASN A 11 -1.04 2.24 20.24
CA ASN A 11 -1.97 1.61 21.17
C ASN A 11 -3.46 1.87 20.85
N MET A 12 -3.77 2.38 19.66
CA MET A 12 -5.13 2.52 19.16
C MET A 12 -5.41 1.49 18.06
N ALA A 13 -6.59 0.88 18.10
CA ALA A 13 -7.02 -0.08 17.08
C ALA A 13 -7.80 0.63 15.97
N TYR A 14 -7.37 0.43 14.73
CA TYR A 14 -8.00 0.96 13.52
C TYR A 14 -8.45 -0.20 12.65
N THR A 15 -9.75 -0.31 12.37
CA THR A 15 -10.28 -1.36 11.50
C THR A 15 -10.77 -0.75 10.19
N ILE A 16 -10.31 -1.29 9.07
CA ILE A 16 -10.69 -0.88 7.72
C ILE A 16 -11.25 -2.07 6.94
N THR A 17 -12.17 -1.78 6.01
CA THR A 17 -12.67 -2.77 5.05
C THR A 17 -11.93 -2.59 3.74
N VAL A 18 -11.30 -3.66 3.24
CA VAL A 18 -10.49 -3.67 2.02
C VAL A 18 -10.73 -4.97 1.24
N ASP A 19 -10.50 -4.97 -0.07
CA ASP A 19 -10.52 -6.22 -0.83
C ASP A 19 -9.30 -7.12 -0.52
N ASP A 20 -9.35 -8.38 -0.98
CA ASP A 20 -8.26 -9.36 -0.76
C ASP A 20 -6.90 -8.87 -1.28
N LYS A 21 -6.86 -8.24 -2.45
CA LYS A 21 -5.60 -7.79 -3.06
C LYS A 21 -4.97 -6.67 -2.25
N LEU A 22 -5.80 -5.72 -1.82
CA LEU A 22 -5.35 -4.59 -1.02
C LEU A 22 -4.94 -5.02 0.39
N LYS A 23 -5.63 -6.00 0.99
CA LYS A 23 -5.22 -6.62 2.25
C LYS A 23 -3.80 -7.20 2.13
N ASP A 24 -3.56 -8.01 1.10
CA ASP A 24 -2.27 -8.65 0.90
C ASP A 24 -1.17 -7.63 0.64
N GLU A 25 -1.46 -6.55 -0.10
CA GLU A 25 -0.47 -5.51 -0.38
C GLU A 25 -0.15 -4.65 0.85
N ILE A 26 -1.16 -4.18 1.59
CA ILE A 26 -0.94 -3.31 2.77
C ILE A 26 -0.21 -4.08 3.87
N THR A 27 -0.56 -5.35 4.10
CA THR A 27 0.06 -6.18 5.15
C THR A 27 1.54 -6.52 4.89
N ARG A 28 2.03 -6.36 3.65
CA ARG A 28 3.48 -6.42 3.35
C ARG A 28 4.28 -5.27 3.95
N TYR A 29 3.66 -4.09 4.09
CA TYR A 29 4.34 -2.89 4.60
C TYR A 29 3.99 -2.57 6.05
N LEU A 30 2.80 -2.99 6.51
CA LEU A 30 2.30 -2.76 7.86
C LEU A 30 1.87 -4.08 8.48
N SER A 31 2.59 -4.52 9.51
CA SER A 31 2.25 -5.74 10.25
C SER A 31 1.01 -5.50 11.12
N THR A 32 0.09 -6.47 11.13
CA THR A 32 -1.09 -6.50 12.01
C THR A 32 -0.80 -7.13 13.37
N ASP A 33 0.35 -7.79 13.51
CA ASP A 33 0.66 -8.66 14.67
C ASP A 33 1.41 -7.92 15.79
N LYS A 34 1.65 -6.62 15.61
CA LYS A 34 2.33 -5.78 16.58
C LYS A 34 1.68 -4.41 16.66
N ASN A 35 1.93 -3.72 17.76
CA ASN A 35 1.67 -2.31 17.86
C ASN A 35 2.70 -1.53 17.04
N LEU A 36 2.21 -0.72 16.10
CA LEU A 36 2.98 0.14 15.21
C LEU A 36 3.11 1.53 15.81
N ASP A 37 4.14 2.26 15.40
CA ASP A 37 4.23 3.70 15.63
C ASP A 37 3.85 4.52 14.38
N THR A 38 3.66 5.83 14.53
CA THR A 38 3.35 6.73 13.40
C THR A 38 4.47 6.77 12.36
N LYS A 39 5.72 6.54 12.76
CA LYS A 39 6.87 6.55 11.85
C LYS A 39 6.81 5.33 10.92
N GLU A 40 6.44 4.17 11.42
CA GLU A 40 6.22 2.96 10.62
C GLU A 40 5.07 3.14 9.64
N LEU A 41 3.96 3.76 10.08
CA LEU A 41 2.85 4.12 9.21
C LEU A 41 3.31 5.05 8.07
N LEU A 42 4.04 6.12 8.39
CA LEU A 42 4.55 7.07 7.42
C LEU A 42 5.54 6.41 6.44
N ALA A 43 6.43 5.55 6.95
CA ALA A 43 7.38 4.83 6.12
C ALA A 43 6.67 3.89 5.13
N ALA A 44 5.62 3.18 5.55
CA ALA A 44 4.82 2.35 4.67
C ALA A 44 4.13 3.18 3.57
N TYR A 45 3.52 4.31 3.93
CA TYR A 45 2.89 5.23 2.97
C TYR A 45 3.89 5.74 1.92
N ILE A 46 5.09 6.16 2.36
CA ILE A 46 6.14 6.64 1.46
C ILE A 46 6.56 5.53 0.49
N ARG A 47 6.75 4.29 0.97
CA ARG A 47 7.13 3.14 0.12
C ARG A 47 6.09 2.84 -0.95
N VAL A 48 4.80 2.78 -0.56
CA VAL A 48 3.69 2.56 -1.50
C VAL A 48 3.62 3.70 -2.53
N SER A 49 3.77 4.94 -2.08
CA SER A 49 3.76 6.11 -2.97
C SER A 49 4.92 6.08 -3.97
N GLN A 50 6.13 5.71 -3.54
CA GLN A 50 7.28 5.55 -4.43
C GLN A 50 7.07 4.46 -5.48
N GLN A 51 6.46 3.34 -5.11
CA GLN A 51 6.13 2.28 -6.07
C GLN A 51 5.09 2.73 -7.10
N TYR A 52 4.07 3.46 -6.65
CA TYR A 52 3.07 4.02 -7.55
C TYR A 52 3.68 5.00 -8.56
N VAL A 53 4.53 5.91 -8.09
CA VAL A 53 5.24 6.85 -8.98
C VAL A 53 6.09 6.11 -10.00
N ARG A 54 6.90 5.12 -9.57
CA ARG A 54 7.71 4.30 -10.49
C ARG A 54 6.86 3.55 -11.52
N LEU A 55 5.76 2.93 -11.08
CA LEU A 55 4.86 2.23 -11.98
C LEU A 55 4.26 3.19 -13.02
N LYS A 56 3.88 4.40 -12.62
CA LYS A 56 3.37 5.43 -13.53
C LYS A 56 4.41 5.79 -14.57
N ASP A 57 5.64 6.06 -14.14
CA ASP A 57 6.75 6.40 -15.03
C ASP A 57 7.06 5.24 -16.00
N ASP A 58 7.05 4.00 -15.51
CA ASP A 58 7.28 2.80 -16.34
C ASP A 58 6.18 2.62 -17.40
N VAL A 59 4.91 2.83 -17.02
CA VAL A 59 3.76 2.76 -17.95
C VAL A 59 3.84 3.85 -19.02
N GLU A 60 4.19 5.07 -18.64
CA GLU A 60 4.39 6.19 -19.58
C GLU A 60 5.53 5.87 -20.56
N ALA A 61 6.68 5.40 -20.07
CA ALA A 61 7.82 5.02 -20.90
C ALA A 61 7.54 3.84 -21.84
N VAL A 62 6.67 2.90 -21.46
CA VAL A 62 6.20 1.82 -22.35
C VAL A 62 5.25 2.37 -23.40
N THR A 63 4.33 3.24 -23.01
CA THR A 63 3.33 3.82 -23.91
C THR A 63 3.97 4.65 -25.01
N GLU A 64 5.01 5.44 -24.68
CA GLU A 64 5.77 6.21 -25.66
C GLU A 64 6.50 5.35 -26.71
N LYS A 65 6.81 4.09 -26.37
CA LYS A 65 7.48 3.14 -27.28
C LYS A 65 6.51 2.37 -28.16
N LEU A 66 5.21 2.43 -27.88
CA LEU A 66 4.21 1.78 -28.73
C LEU A 66 4.07 2.60 -30.03
N PRO A 67 4.08 1.93 -31.20
CA PRO A 67 3.81 2.63 -32.46
C PRO A 67 2.40 3.23 -32.41
N ASN A 68 2.25 4.47 -32.86
CA ASN A 68 0.94 5.09 -33.04
C ASN A 68 0.10 4.19 -33.97
N LEU A 69 -1.02 3.68 -33.44
CA LEU A 69 -2.04 2.96 -34.20
C LEU A 69 -2.82 3.91 -35.11
#